data_AF-A0A452TWG2-F1
#
_entry.id   AF-A0A452TWG2-F1
#
_cell.length_a   1.000
_cell.length_b   1.000
_cell.length_c   1.000
_cell.angle_alpha   90.00
_cell.angle_beta   90.00
_cell.angle_gamma   90.00
#
_symmetry.space_group_name_H-M   'P 1'
#
loop_
_entity.id
_entity.type
_entity.pdbx_description
1 polymer ?
#
loop_
_entity_poly.entity_id
_entity_poly.type
_entity_poly.pdbx_seq_one_letter_code
_entity_poly.pdbx_strand_id
1 'polypeptide(L)'
;EYYLVLAQTHLLKKDFPKAEEYLQHAAQMDYLNPNVWGVKGHLYFLSGNHAEAKACYERTVSFVVDASEMHFIFLRLGHIYLEEKELEELTEAEDALSEANALNNYNAEVWAYLALVSLKAGRQLEAEQAYKYTTKLKLKDKTLLAEIHMVQETLGFGNPSF
;
A
#
# COMPACT_ATOMS: atom_id res chain seq x y z
N GLU A 1 -11.07 21.82 1.90
CA GLU A 1 -9.62 21.49 1.83
C GLU A 1 -8.80 21.90 3.06
N TYR A 2 -9.06 23.04 3.73
CA TYR A 2 -8.29 23.50 4.91
C TYR A 2 -8.04 22.41 5.99
N TYR A 3 -9.09 21.74 6.46
CA TYR A 3 -8.97 20.69 7.47
C TYR A 3 -8.19 19.45 7.00
N LEU A 4 -8.22 19.12 5.70
CA LEU A 4 -7.42 18.02 5.14
C LEU A 4 -5.92 18.33 5.23
N VAL A 5 -5.53 19.56 4.87
CA VAL A 5 -4.13 20.00 4.95
C VAL A 5 -3.65 20.01 6.40
N LEU A 6 -4.49 20.44 7.35
CA LEU A 6 -4.16 20.34 8.77
C LEU A 6 -3.97 18.89 9.21
N ALA A 7 -4.89 18.00 8.85
CA ALA A 7 -4.77 16.57 9.17
C ALA A 7 -3.46 15.97 8.63
N GLN A 8 -3.14 16.21 7.35
CA GLN A 8 -1.89 15.77 6.73
C GLN A 8 -0.66 16.34 7.44
N THR A 9 -0.71 17.62 7.84
CA THR A 9 0.38 18.25 8.61
C THR A 9 0.59 17.58 9.96
N HIS A 10 -0.49 17.21 10.65
CA HIS A 10 -0.41 16.49 11.93
C HIS A 10 0.04 15.03 11.76
N LEU A 11 -0.34 14.37 10.67
CA LEU A 11 0.19 13.04 10.31
C LEU A 11 1.72 13.06 10.13
N LEU A 12 2.25 14.06 9.43
CA LEU A 12 3.71 14.23 9.28
C LEU A 12 4.41 14.45 10.62
N LYS A 13 3.73 15.09 11.58
CA LYS A 13 4.21 15.28 12.96
C LYS A 13 3.97 14.06 13.86
N LYS A 14 3.33 13.00 13.35
CA LYS A 14 2.86 11.84 14.11
C LYS A 14 1.91 12.18 15.27
N ASP A 15 1.19 13.30 15.15
CA ASP A 15 0.16 13.72 16.10
C ASP A 15 -1.20 13.16 15.65
N PHE A 16 -1.36 11.85 15.82
CA PHE A 16 -2.52 11.10 15.36
C PHE A 16 -3.86 11.59 15.95
N PRO A 17 -3.97 11.93 17.25
CA PRO A 17 -5.22 12.43 17.81
C PRO A 17 -5.71 13.72 17.14
N LYS A 18 -4.82 14.68 16.89
CA LYS A 18 -5.21 15.92 16.19
C LYS A 18 -5.50 15.69 14.72
N ALA A 19 -4.76 14.79 14.06
CA ALA A 19 -5.07 14.41 12.70
C ALA A 19 -6.49 13.83 12.59
N GLU A 20 -6.89 12.99 13.53
CA GLU A 20 -8.24 12.43 13.60
C GLU A 20 -9.32 13.49 13.81
N GLU A 21 -9.10 14.43 14.75
CA GLU A 21 -10.01 15.56 15.00
C GLU A 21 -10.26 16.37 13.73
N TYR A 22 -9.18 16.74 13.01
CA TYR A 22 -9.31 17.49 11.76
C TYR A 22 -9.94 16.67 10.63
N LEU A 23 -9.69 15.36 10.56
CA LEU A 23 -10.38 14.49 9.61
C LEU A 23 -11.87 14.38 9.91
N GLN A 24 -12.27 14.36 11.18
CA GLN A 24 -13.68 14.39 11.56
C GLN A 24 -14.35 15.68 11.10
N HIS A 25 -13.70 16.84 11.29
CA HIS A 25 -14.18 18.11 10.75
C HIS A 25 -14.25 18.10 9.22
N ALA A 26 -13.24 17.56 8.52
CA ALA A 26 -13.25 17.46 7.07
C ALA A 26 -14.41 16.58 6.56
N ALA A 27 -14.67 15.45 7.21
CA ALA A 27 -15.76 14.54 6.87
C ALA A 27 -17.15 15.14 7.13
N GLN A 28 -17.29 16.00 8.15
CA GLN A 28 -18.54 16.73 8.41
C GLN A 28 -18.86 17.76 7.33
N MET A 29 -17.81 18.37 6.73
CA MET A 29 -17.98 19.35 5.66
C MET A 29 -18.30 18.68 4.32
N ASP A 30 -17.62 17.58 4.00
CA ASP A 30 -17.85 16.83 2.77
C ASP A 30 -17.53 15.34 2.98
N TYR A 31 -18.58 14.58 3.29
CA TYR A 31 -18.50 13.14 3.55
C TYR A 31 -18.24 12.31 2.29
N LEU A 32 -18.47 12.86 1.10
CA LEU A 32 -18.27 12.19 -0.19
C LEU A 32 -16.90 12.50 -0.81
N ASN A 33 -16.06 13.29 -0.12
CA ASN A 33 -14.72 13.59 -0.61
C ASN A 33 -13.79 12.38 -0.46
N PRO A 34 -13.30 11.79 -1.57
CA PRO A 34 -12.44 10.60 -1.53
C PRO A 34 -11.10 10.85 -0.82
N ASN A 35 -10.60 12.10 -0.84
CA ASN A 35 -9.36 12.47 -0.16
C ASN A 35 -9.50 12.40 1.37
N VAL A 36 -10.68 12.68 1.92
CA VAL A 36 -10.93 12.53 3.37
C VAL A 36 -10.75 11.08 3.78
N TRP A 37 -11.35 10.16 3.03
CA TRP A 37 -11.23 8.72 3.28
C TRP A 37 -9.81 8.20 3.04
N GLY A 38 -9.12 8.70 2.02
CA GLY A 38 -7.74 8.30 1.73
C GLY A 38 -6.77 8.71 2.85
N VAL A 39 -6.88 9.95 3.33
CA VAL A 39 -6.06 10.45 4.45
C VAL A 39 -6.45 9.77 5.77
N LYS A 40 -7.73 9.47 5.99
CA LYS A 40 -8.20 8.72 7.16
C LYS A 40 -7.70 7.27 7.16
N GLY A 41 -7.72 6.59 6.01
CA GLY A 41 -7.10 5.28 5.85
C GLY A 41 -5.61 5.32 6.19
N HIS A 42 -4.91 6.37 5.75
CA HIS A 42 -3.49 6.53 6.08
C HIS A 42 -3.22 6.78 7.57
N LEU A 43 -4.07 7.55 8.24
CA LEU A 43 -4.02 7.68 9.70
C LEU A 43 -4.10 6.32 10.40
N TYR A 44 -5.10 5.50 10.04
CA TYR A 44 -5.28 4.17 10.64
C TYR A 44 -4.13 3.22 10.32
N PHE A 45 -3.63 3.24 9.08
CA PHE A 45 -2.47 2.46 8.67
C PHE A 45 -1.24 2.79 9.53
N LEU A 46 -0.94 4.08 9.71
CA LEU A 46 0.19 4.51 10.55
C LEU A 46 -0.02 4.22 12.04
N SER A 47 -1.26 4.07 12.47
CA SER A 47 -1.63 3.69 13.84
C SER A 47 -1.61 2.16 14.06
N GLY A 48 -1.32 1.38 13.01
CA GLY A 48 -1.31 -0.09 13.05
C GLY A 48 -2.70 -0.73 13.00
N ASN A 49 -3.74 0.05 12.70
CA ASN A 49 -5.10 -0.47 12.60
C ASN A 49 -5.45 -0.79 11.14
N HIS A 50 -5.04 -1.97 10.68
CA HIS A 50 -5.11 -2.35 9.27
C HIS A 50 -6.54 -2.60 8.78
N ALA A 51 -7.45 -3.08 9.65
CA ALA A 51 -8.85 -3.32 9.29
C ALA A 51 -9.57 -2.00 8.92
N GLU A 52 -9.49 -0.99 9.78
CA GLU A 52 -10.08 0.32 9.52
C GLU A 52 -9.36 1.07 8.39
N ALA A 53 -8.05 0.84 8.21
CA ALA A 53 -7.31 1.36 7.07
C ALA A 53 -7.84 0.78 5.74
N LYS A 54 -7.96 -0.55 5.65
CA LYS A 54 -8.52 -1.27 4.49
C LYS A 54 -9.91 -0.73 4.14
N ALA A 55 -10.83 -0.68 5.12
CA ALA A 55 -12.17 -0.17 4.90
C ALA A 55 -12.20 1.30 4.39
N CYS A 56 -11.31 2.17 4.89
CA CYS A 56 -11.23 3.54 4.40
C CYS A 56 -10.66 3.62 2.98
N TYR A 57 -9.66 2.82 2.67
CA TYR A 57 -9.03 2.79 1.36
C TYR A 57 -9.93 2.19 0.27
N GLU A 58 -10.57 1.04 0.53
CA GLU A 58 -11.57 0.44 -0.37
C GLU A 58 -12.70 1.43 -0.65
N ARG A 59 -13.15 2.13 0.40
CA ARG A 59 -14.12 3.18 0.25
C ARG A 59 -13.62 4.30 -0.65
N THR A 60 -12.37 4.74 -0.53
CA THR A 60 -11.79 5.73 -1.43
C THR A 60 -11.82 5.26 -2.89
N VAL A 61 -11.43 4.02 -3.14
CA VAL A 61 -11.41 3.42 -4.48
C VAL A 61 -12.83 3.26 -5.06
N SER A 62 -13.85 3.11 -4.22
CA SER A 62 -15.25 2.99 -4.67
C SER A 62 -15.87 4.28 -5.22
N PHE A 63 -15.22 5.44 -5.04
CA PHE A 63 -15.73 6.71 -5.57
C PHE A 63 -15.47 6.83 -7.08
N VAL A 64 -16.39 7.51 -7.78
CA VAL A 64 -16.30 7.76 -9.23
C VAL A 64 -15.17 8.73 -9.59
N VAL A 65 -14.75 9.59 -8.65
CA VAL A 65 -13.67 10.55 -8.83
C VAL A 65 -12.46 10.07 -8.08
N ASP A 66 -11.32 9.99 -8.77
CA ASP A 66 -10.06 9.59 -8.17
C ASP A 66 -9.62 10.56 -7.07
N ALA A 67 -9.07 10.01 -5.98
CA ALA A 67 -8.36 10.78 -4.98
C ALA A 67 -7.01 11.29 -5.53
N SER A 68 -6.40 12.28 -4.88
CA SER A 68 -5.08 12.77 -5.29
C SER A 68 -3.96 11.73 -5.07
N GLU A 69 -4.11 10.86 -4.07
CA GLU A 69 -3.07 9.93 -3.61
C GLU A 69 -3.35 8.46 -4.00
N MET A 70 -4.04 8.20 -5.12
CA MET A 70 -4.46 6.84 -5.50
C MET A 70 -3.31 5.83 -5.55
N HIS A 71 -2.13 6.21 -6.05
CA HIS A 71 -0.95 5.34 -6.07
C HIS A 71 -0.60 4.81 -4.68
N PHE A 72 -0.60 5.70 -3.69
CA PHE A 72 -0.27 5.33 -2.32
C PHE A 72 -1.37 4.47 -1.69
N ILE A 73 -2.64 4.78 -1.97
CA ILE A 73 -3.79 4.01 -1.48
C ILE A 73 -3.73 2.57 -1.98
N PHE A 74 -3.51 2.38 -3.28
CA PHE A 74 -3.38 1.05 -3.88
C PHE A 74 -2.17 0.28 -3.34
N LEU A 75 -1.02 0.94 -3.19
CA LEU A 75 0.15 0.33 -2.57
C LEU A 75 -0.14 -0.15 -1.14
N ARG A 76 -0.87 0.66 -0.35
CA ARG A 76 -1.20 0.30 1.04
C ARG A 76 -2.27 -0.79 1.13
N LEU A 77 -3.27 -0.77 0.27
CA LEU A 77 -4.22 -1.89 0.13
C LEU A 77 -3.50 -3.18 -0.21
N GLY A 78 -2.65 -3.16 -1.24
CA GLY A 78 -1.86 -4.31 -1.64
C GLY A 78 -1.00 -4.88 -0.52
N HIS A 79 -0.40 -4.01 0.29
CA HIS A 79 0.34 -4.42 1.48
C HIS A 79 -0.56 -5.08 2.54
N ILE A 80 -1.69 -4.46 2.89
CA ILE A 80 -2.62 -5.00 3.90
C ILE A 80 -3.14 -6.37 3.46
N TYR A 81 -3.60 -6.49 2.21
CA TYR A 81 -4.08 -7.75 1.65
C TYR A 81 -3.02 -8.86 1.68
N LEU A 82 -1.75 -8.52 1.45
CA LEU A 82 -0.65 -9.49 1.50
C LEU A 82 -0.31 -9.97 2.92
N GLU A 83 -0.52 -9.12 3.93
CA GLU A 83 -0.38 -9.50 5.34
C GLU A 83 -1.51 -10.43 5.80
N GLU A 84 -2.70 -10.30 5.21
CA GLU A 84 -3.81 -11.22 5.45
C GLU A 84 -3.48 -12.58 4.82
N LYS A 85 -3.50 -13.64 5.64
CA LYS A 85 -2.96 -14.97 5.29
C LYS A 85 -3.92 -15.82 4.45
N GLU A 86 -4.88 -15.19 3.79
CA GLU A 86 -5.91 -15.88 3.02
C GLU A 86 -5.56 -15.89 1.53
N LEU A 87 -5.91 -16.97 0.83
CA LEU A 87 -5.57 -17.13 -0.58
C LEU A 87 -6.39 -16.22 -1.50
N GLU A 88 -7.62 -15.90 -1.10
CA GLU A 88 -8.46 -14.95 -1.83
C GLU A 88 -7.71 -13.61 -1.88
N GLU A 89 -7.39 -13.05 -0.71
CA GLU A 89 -6.68 -11.77 -0.51
C GLU A 89 -5.35 -11.62 -1.28
N LEU A 90 -4.70 -12.71 -1.70
CA LEU A 90 -3.52 -12.63 -2.57
C LEU A 90 -3.86 -12.05 -3.96
N THR A 91 -5.06 -12.31 -4.45
CA THR A 91 -5.56 -11.79 -5.74
C THR A 91 -5.86 -10.31 -5.62
N GLU A 92 -6.55 -9.88 -4.57
CA GLU A 92 -6.82 -8.47 -4.28
C GLU A 92 -5.51 -7.69 -4.04
N ALA A 93 -4.52 -8.32 -3.41
CA ALA A 93 -3.19 -7.75 -3.28
C ALA A 93 -2.54 -7.52 -4.66
N GLU A 94 -2.61 -8.50 -5.54
CA GLU A 94 -2.06 -8.41 -6.90
C GLU A 94 -2.73 -7.31 -7.71
N ASP A 95 -4.06 -7.24 -7.69
CA ASP A 95 -4.84 -6.24 -8.41
C ASP A 95 -4.49 -4.83 -7.91
N ALA A 96 -4.50 -4.61 -6.59
CA ALA A 96 -4.15 -3.32 -6.00
C ALA A 96 -2.70 -2.92 -6.34
N LEU A 97 -1.73 -3.83 -6.24
CA LEU A 97 -0.33 -3.52 -6.56
C LEU A 97 -0.11 -3.27 -8.05
N SER A 98 -0.88 -3.93 -8.92
CA SER A 98 -0.86 -3.69 -10.36
C SER A 98 -1.38 -2.30 -10.70
N GLU A 99 -2.47 -1.85 -10.09
CA GLU A 99 -2.97 -0.47 -10.20
C GLU A 99 -1.95 0.55 -9.67
N ALA A 100 -1.32 0.26 -8.53
CA ALA A 100 -0.25 1.12 -7.99
C ALA A 100 0.93 1.24 -8.97
N ASN A 101 1.32 0.14 -9.62
CA ASN A 101 2.40 0.10 -10.61
C ASN A 101 2.03 0.85 -11.90
N ALA A 102 0.78 0.75 -12.35
CA ALA A 102 0.27 1.49 -13.50
C ALA A 102 0.34 3.00 -13.28
N LEU A 103 0.04 3.46 -12.06
CA LEU A 103 0.13 4.88 -11.69
C LEU A 103 1.58 5.36 -11.52
N ASN A 104 2.47 4.53 -10.96
CA ASN A 104 3.89 4.87 -10.82
C ASN A 104 4.78 3.61 -10.78
N ASN A 105 5.32 3.27 -11.96
CA ASN A 105 6.21 2.13 -12.14
C ASN A 105 7.67 2.37 -11.70
N TYR A 106 7.99 3.54 -11.15
CA TYR A 106 9.31 3.85 -10.58
C TYR A 106 9.35 3.66 -9.06
N ASN A 107 8.23 3.29 -8.42
CA ASN A 107 8.23 2.99 -6.99
C ASN A 107 8.80 1.58 -6.72
N ALA A 108 9.98 1.54 -6.11
CA ALA A 108 10.64 0.28 -5.74
C ALA A 108 9.84 -0.57 -4.75
N GLU A 109 9.02 0.06 -3.88
CA GLU A 109 8.19 -0.61 -2.88
C GLU A 109 7.07 -1.42 -3.55
N VAL A 110 6.44 -0.89 -4.61
CA VAL A 110 5.43 -1.62 -5.39
C VAL A 110 6.04 -2.87 -6.03
N TRP A 111 7.20 -2.74 -6.67
CA TRP A 111 7.90 -3.89 -7.27
C TRP A 111 8.31 -4.93 -6.23
N ALA A 112 8.65 -4.50 -5.01
CA ALA A 112 9.01 -5.39 -3.92
C ALA A 112 7.80 -6.23 -3.48
N TYR A 113 6.64 -5.61 -3.29
CA TYR A 113 5.42 -6.35 -2.96
C TYR A 113 4.92 -7.22 -4.13
N LEU A 114 5.02 -6.77 -5.38
CA LEU A 114 4.73 -7.62 -6.55
C LEU A 114 5.64 -8.85 -6.58
N ALA A 115 6.92 -8.72 -6.19
CA ALA A 115 7.80 -9.88 -6.06
C ALA A 115 7.31 -10.84 -4.97
N LEU A 116 6.87 -10.34 -3.81
CA LEU A 116 6.29 -11.19 -2.75
C LEU A 116 5.01 -11.89 -3.20
N VAL A 117 4.11 -11.19 -3.91
CA VAL A 117 2.89 -11.78 -4.48
C VAL A 117 3.24 -12.90 -5.45
N SER A 118 4.11 -12.64 -6.44
CA SER A 118 4.52 -13.66 -7.41
C SER A 118 5.25 -14.84 -6.76
N LEU A 119 6.04 -14.62 -5.72
CA LEU A 119 6.68 -15.70 -4.94
C LEU A 119 5.62 -16.58 -4.27
N LYS A 120 4.68 -15.98 -3.53
CA LYS A 120 3.60 -16.70 -2.84
C LYS A 120 2.67 -17.43 -3.81
N ALA A 121 2.47 -16.87 -5.01
CA ALA A 121 1.68 -17.47 -6.09
C ALA A 121 2.44 -18.56 -6.87
N GLY A 122 3.73 -18.80 -6.61
CA GLY A 122 4.53 -19.79 -7.33
C GLY A 122 4.94 -19.37 -8.74
N ARG A 123 4.81 -18.08 -9.10
CA ARG A 123 5.10 -17.55 -10.44
C ARG A 123 6.55 -17.09 -10.54
N GLN A 124 7.44 -18.05 -10.79
CA GLN A 124 8.89 -17.83 -10.76
C GLN A 124 9.39 -16.69 -11.66
N LEU A 125 9.02 -16.68 -12.94
CA LEU A 125 9.51 -15.68 -13.90
C LEU A 125 9.11 -14.25 -13.51
N GLU A 126 7.88 -14.08 -13.05
CA GLU A 126 7.37 -12.79 -12.60
C GLU A 126 8.06 -12.33 -11.31
N ALA A 127 8.27 -13.26 -10.36
CA ALA A 127 8.99 -12.97 -9.13
C ALA A 127 10.42 -12.47 -9.41
N GLU A 128 11.15 -13.14 -10.30
CA GLU A 128 12.50 -12.74 -10.71
C GLU A 128 12.51 -11.37 -11.40
N GLN A 129 11.55 -11.14 -12.29
CA GLN A 129 11.40 -9.86 -12.99
C GLN A 129 11.10 -8.73 -11.99
N ALA A 130 10.11 -8.89 -11.11
CA ALA A 130 9.73 -7.89 -10.13
C ALA A 130 10.87 -7.59 -9.14
N TYR A 131 11.59 -8.62 -8.69
CA TYR A 131 12.76 -8.46 -7.83
C TYR A 131 13.90 -7.71 -8.55
N LYS A 132 14.12 -7.96 -9.83
CA LYS A 132 15.10 -7.20 -10.63
C LYS A 132 14.75 -5.71 -10.71
N TYR A 133 13.48 -5.34 -10.81
CA TYR A 133 13.07 -3.94 -10.75
C TYR A 133 13.23 -3.34 -9.36
N THR A 134 12.92 -4.10 -8.31
CA THR A 134 13.15 -3.71 -6.90
C THR A 134 14.60 -3.29 -6.65
N THR A 135 15.56 -4.10 -7.12
CA THR A 135 16.99 -3.81 -6.99
C THR A 135 17.43 -2.65 -7.89
N LYS A 136 16.97 -2.62 -9.15
CA LYS A 136 17.26 -1.54 -10.10
C LYS A 136 16.82 -0.17 -9.58
N LEU A 137 15.64 -0.10 -8.97
CA LEU A 137 15.05 1.12 -8.41
C LEU A 137 15.53 1.43 -6.98
N LYS A 138 16.41 0.59 -6.42
CA LYS A 138 17.08 0.79 -5.13
C LYS A 138 16.10 0.92 -3.97
N LEU A 139 15.31 -0.13 -3.73
CA LEU A 139 14.48 -0.24 -2.53
C LEU A 139 15.29 0.14 -1.27
N LYS A 140 14.77 1.09 -0.49
CA LYS A 140 15.41 1.55 0.75
C LYS A 140 14.98 0.75 1.98
N ASP A 141 13.79 0.17 1.92
CA ASP A 141 13.22 -0.63 2.99
C ASP A 141 13.99 -1.94 3.14
N LYS A 142 14.80 -2.03 4.19
CA LYS A 142 15.63 -3.21 4.48
C LYS A 142 14.82 -4.36 5.07
N THR A 143 13.72 -4.06 5.76
CA THR A 143 12.84 -5.05 6.36
C THR A 143 12.09 -5.81 5.27
N LEU A 144 11.51 -5.09 4.31
CA LEU A 144 10.84 -5.69 3.15
C LEU A 144 11.81 -6.48 2.27
N LEU A 145 13.03 -5.97 2.06
CA LEU A 145 14.05 -6.70 1.32
C LEU A 145 14.44 -8.03 2.00
N ALA A 146 14.58 -8.02 3.34
CA ALA A 146 14.89 -9.22 4.10
C ALA A 146 13.75 -10.24 4.05
N GLU A 147 12.49 -9.78 4.07
CA GLU A 147 11.33 -10.66 3.89
C GLU A 147 11.35 -11.36 2.53
N ILE A 148 11.61 -10.61 1.44
CA ILE A 148 11.73 -11.19 0.10
C ILE A 148 12.80 -12.28 0.07
N HIS A 149 13.99 -12.01 0.63
CA HIS A 149 15.09 -12.99 0.66
C HIS A 149 14.72 -14.24 1.45
N MET A 150 14.10 -14.08 2.62
CA MET A 150 13.62 -15.21 3.42
C MET A 150 12.63 -16.08 2.65
N VAL A 151 11.69 -15.47 1.92
CA VAL A 151 10.70 -16.20 1.11
C VAL A 151 11.38 -16.89 -0.09
N GLN A 152 12.30 -16.22 -0.78
CA GLN A 152 13.09 -16.80 -1.88
C GLN A 152 13.91 -18.01 -1.41
N GLU A 153 14.57 -17.92 -0.26
CA GLU A 153 15.32 -19.04 0.33
C GLU A 153 14.40 -20.21 0.70
N THR A 154 13.22 -19.92 1.24
CA THR A 154 12.23 -20.93 1.63
C THR A 154 11.67 -21.67 0.40
N LEU A 155 11.41 -20.95 -0.68
CA LEU A 155 10.81 -21.50 -1.91
C LEU A 155 11.86 -22.05 -2.90
N GLY A 156 13.12 -21.61 -2.81
CA GLY A 156 14.21 -22.02 -3.69
C GLY A 156 14.21 -21.37 -5.08
N PHE A 157 13.46 -20.29 -5.30
CA PHE A 157 13.44 -19.56 -6.57
C PHE A 157 13.24 -18.04 -6.36
N GLY A 158 13.34 -17.26 -7.44
CA GLY A 158 13.01 -15.82 -7.44
C GLY A 158 14.21 -14.90 -7.20
N ASN A 159 15.32 -15.45 -6.71
CA ASN A 159 16.60 -14.75 -6.67
C ASN A 159 17.40 -15.05 -7.95
N PRO A 160 17.69 -14.06 -8.82
CA PRO A 160 18.41 -14.26 -10.08
C PRO A 160 19.87 -14.72 -9.93
N SER A 161 20.37 -14.82 -8.69
CA SER A 161 21.74 -15.26 -8.38
C SER A 161 21.87 -16.77 -8.24
N PHE A 162 20.75 -17.51 -8.27
CA PHE A 162 20.69 -18.97 -8.22
C PHE A 162 20.41 -19.57 -9.60
#